data_AF-A0A3D2L932-F1
#
_entry.id   AF-A0A3D2L932-F1
#
_cell.length_a   1.000
_cell.length_b   1.000
_cell.length_c   1.000
_cell.angle_alpha   90.00
_cell.angle_beta   90.00
_cell.angle_gamma   90.00
#
_symmetry.space_group_name_H-M   'P 1'
#
loop_
_entity.id
_entity.type
_entity.pdbx_description
1 polymer ?
#
loop_
_entity_poly.entity_id
_entity_poly.type
_entity_poly.pdbx_seq_one_letter_code
_entity_poly.pdbx_strand_id
1 'polypeptide(L)'
;HIALSEQAARQSLVLLKNDGILPLAPETKVAVIGPNADNWWTLVANYYGRPTQPVTALEGVKEKIGAENVTYAVGSTIAGDNYSNYKPVPASALFHEDADGNLVPGVKAAYYPNKTLEGEPTLEQVEEKIDFYWDRTPSTGGLNDEFSATWDGVIVPEADGVYRFQPSRWSEVEINGEA
;
A
#
# COMPACT_ATOMS: atom_id res chain seq x y z
N HIS A 1 -6.49 14.48 19.12
CA HIS A 1 -5.65 14.99 18.00
C HIS A 1 -6.34 14.97 16.64
N ILE A 2 -7.14 13.94 16.29
CA ILE A 2 -7.80 13.83 14.96
C ILE A 2 -8.64 15.07 14.60
N ALA A 3 -9.64 15.44 15.43
CA ALA A 3 -10.50 16.59 15.14
C ALA A 3 -9.73 17.92 14.98
N LEU A 4 -8.69 18.14 15.79
CA LEU A 4 -7.83 19.33 15.66
C LEU A 4 -7.01 19.29 14.36
N SER A 5 -6.54 18.12 13.94
CA SER A 5 -5.79 17.94 12.69
C SER A 5 -6.69 18.20 11.48
N GLU A 6 -7.93 17.72 11.52
CA GLU A 6 -8.94 18.00 10.51
C GLU A 6 -9.25 19.50 10.43
N GLN A 7 -9.45 20.16 11.57
CA GLN A 7 -9.67 21.61 11.62
C GLN A 7 -8.48 22.38 11.01
N ALA A 8 -7.25 22.04 11.40
CA ALA A 8 -6.06 22.67 10.86
C ALA A 8 -5.92 22.46 9.34
N ALA A 9 -6.21 21.25 8.84
CA ALA A 9 -6.21 20.95 7.41
C ALA A 9 -7.29 21.74 6.66
N ARG A 10 -8.50 21.88 7.21
CA ARG A 10 -9.57 22.71 6.60
C ARG A 10 -9.15 24.19 6.53
N GLN A 11 -8.42 24.68 7.52
CA GLN A 11 -7.96 26.07 7.58
C GLN A 11 -6.71 26.36 6.73
N SER A 12 -5.97 25.35 6.30
CA SER A 12 -4.77 25.52 5.47
C SER A 12 -5.04 25.56 3.96
N LEU A 13 -6.24 25.16 3.53
CA LEU A 13 -6.64 25.17 2.12
C LEU A 13 -6.82 26.59 1.59
N VAL A 14 -6.26 26.86 0.41
CA VAL A 14 -6.41 28.13 -0.30
C VAL A 14 -7.18 27.89 -1.60
N LEU A 15 -8.33 28.53 -1.74
CA LEU A 15 -9.12 28.50 -2.97
C LEU A 15 -8.51 29.46 -4.00
N LEU A 16 -7.81 28.92 -4.99
CA LEU A 16 -7.15 29.74 -6.02
C LEU A 16 -8.11 30.22 -7.12
N LYS A 17 -9.10 29.41 -7.48
CA LYS A 17 -10.06 29.71 -8.55
C LYS A 17 -11.43 29.07 -8.26
N ASN A 18 -12.51 29.81 -8.50
CA ASN A 18 -13.87 29.28 -8.46
C ASN A 18 -14.81 30.14 -9.32
N ASP A 19 -15.28 29.58 -10.45
CA ASP A 19 -16.20 30.26 -11.38
C ASP A 19 -17.68 29.89 -11.09
N GLY A 20 -18.02 29.64 -9.81
CA GLY A 20 -19.38 29.28 -9.37
C GLY A 20 -19.67 27.77 -9.29
N ILE A 21 -18.63 26.92 -9.40
CA ILE A 21 -18.76 25.46 -9.31
C ILE A 21 -18.81 25.00 -7.85
N LEU A 22 -18.05 25.66 -6.97
CA LEU A 22 -17.99 25.33 -5.55
C LEU A 22 -18.83 26.30 -4.70
N PRO A 23 -19.49 25.82 -3.62
CA PRO A 23 -19.53 24.42 -3.17
C PRO A 23 -20.35 23.51 -4.09
N LEU A 24 -20.02 22.22 -4.14
CA LEU A 24 -20.78 21.25 -4.92
C LEU A 24 -22.24 21.17 -4.42
N ALA A 25 -23.19 21.04 -5.35
CA ALA A 25 -24.59 20.85 -5.01
C ALA A 25 -24.82 19.46 -4.38
N PRO A 26 -25.79 19.29 -3.46
CA PRO A 26 -26.00 18.04 -2.72
C PRO A 26 -26.15 16.77 -3.57
N GLU A 27 -26.80 16.88 -4.73
CA GLU A 27 -27.09 15.74 -5.63
C GLU A 27 -26.05 15.56 -6.75
N THR A 28 -24.86 16.14 -6.60
CA THR A 28 -23.83 16.08 -7.63
C THR A 28 -23.21 14.69 -7.68
N LYS A 29 -23.25 14.03 -8.84
CA LYS A 29 -22.40 12.87 -9.11
C LYS A 29 -20.98 13.33 -9.45
N VAL A 30 -20.00 12.71 -8.81
CA VAL A 30 -18.59 13.14 -8.91
C VAL A 30 -17.74 12.01 -9.50
N ALA A 31 -17.04 12.30 -10.58
CA ALA A 31 -15.94 11.48 -11.05
C ALA A 31 -14.63 12.04 -10.47
N VAL A 32 -14.01 11.29 -9.56
CA VAL A 32 -12.70 11.63 -9.00
C VAL A 32 -11.64 11.03 -9.92
N ILE A 33 -10.76 11.87 -10.46
CA ILE A 33 -9.73 11.44 -11.41
C ILE A 33 -8.38 11.98 -10.96
N GLY A 34 -7.37 11.10 -10.91
CA GLY A 34 -5.98 11.49 -10.73
C GLY A 34 -5.16 10.52 -9.86
N PRO A 35 -3.83 10.45 -10.08
CA PRO A 35 -2.94 9.52 -9.38
C PRO A 35 -2.84 9.74 -7.88
N ASN A 36 -3.13 10.95 -7.41
CA ASN A 36 -3.05 11.32 -6.00
C ASN A 36 -4.37 11.14 -5.24
N ALA A 37 -5.48 10.83 -5.93
CA ALA A 37 -6.79 10.85 -5.30
C ALA A 37 -6.97 9.75 -4.25
N ASP A 38 -6.41 8.56 -4.47
CA ASP A 38 -6.47 7.41 -3.57
C ASP A 38 -5.07 6.98 -3.09
N ASN A 39 -4.20 7.96 -2.80
CA ASN A 39 -2.83 7.70 -2.41
C ASN A 39 -2.50 8.36 -1.07
N TRP A 40 -2.40 7.55 -0.01
CA TRP A 40 -2.06 8.06 1.32
C TRP A 40 -0.62 8.61 1.38
N TRP A 41 0.29 8.14 0.51
CA TRP A 41 1.63 8.71 0.41
C TRP A 41 1.62 10.17 0.00
N THR A 42 0.60 10.65 -0.71
CA THR A 42 0.45 12.09 -1.01
C THR A 42 0.15 12.93 0.24
N LEU A 43 -0.39 12.32 1.29
CA LEU A 43 -0.71 13.01 2.54
C LEU A 43 0.54 13.26 3.40
N VAL A 44 1.61 12.51 3.14
CA VAL A 44 2.82 12.54 3.94
C VAL A 44 3.98 13.12 3.13
N ALA A 45 4.70 14.06 3.73
CA ALA A 45 5.94 14.59 3.16
C ALA A 45 7.15 13.80 3.69
N ASN A 46 8.36 14.29 3.44
CA ASN A 46 9.60 13.68 3.90
C ASN A 46 9.79 13.66 5.44
N TYR A 47 9.08 14.52 6.18
CA TYR A 47 9.06 14.52 7.65
C TYR A 47 7.68 14.10 8.15
N TYR A 48 7.47 12.80 8.28
CA TYR A 48 6.20 12.23 8.72
C TYR A 48 6.39 11.10 9.73
N GLY A 49 5.40 10.95 10.62
CA GLY A 49 5.15 9.69 11.34
C GLY A 49 4.03 8.92 10.65
N ARG A 50 3.93 7.60 10.88
CA ARG A 50 2.86 6.79 10.28
C ARG A 50 1.49 7.28 10.78
N PRO A 51 0.60 7.77 9.90
CA PRO A 51 -0.70 8.25 10.33
C PRO A 51 -1.54 7.08 10.85
N THR A 52 -2.26 7.30 11.96
CA THR A 52 -3.11 6.26 12.57
C THR A 52 -4.41 6.04 11.78
N GLN A 53 -4.90 7.09 11.10
CA GLN A 53 -6.13 7.06 10.32
C GLN A 53 -6.01 8.10 9.17
N PRO A 54 -5.17 7.82 8.14
CA PRO A 54 -5.12 8.68 6.96
C PRO A 54 -6.47 8.67 6.23
N VAL A 55 -6.86 9.82 5.68
CA VAL A 55 -8.04 9.96 4.82
C VAL A 55 -7.59 10.55 3.49
N THR A 56 -7.67 9.77 2.42
CA THR A 56 -7.35 10.20 1.07
C THR A 56 -8.40 11.18 0.54
N ALA A 57 -8.08 11.89 -0.55
CA ALA A 57 -9.05 12.79 -1.18
C ALA A 57 -10.28 12.03 -1.69
N LEU A 58 -10.11 10.83 -2.23
CA LEU A 58 -11.21 9.97 -2.68
C LEU A 58 -12.11 9.57 -1.52
N GLU A 59 -11.54 9.13 -0.40
CA GLU A 59 -12.31 8.77 0.81
C GLU A 59 -13.09 9.97 1.34
N GLY A 60 -12.44 11.13 1.51
CA GLY A 60 -13.12 12.34 1.98
C GLY A 60 -14.25 12.81 1.06
N VAL A 61 -14.10 12.65 -0.27
CA VAL A 61 -15.17 12.95 -1.23
C VAL A 61 -16.32 11.94 -1.12
N LYS A 62 -16.02 10.63 -1.01
CA LYS A 62 -17.03 9.58 -0.82
C LYS A 62 -17.83 9.80 0.46
N GLU A 63 -17.16 10.11 1.57
CA GLU A 63 -17.82 10.41 2.85
C GLU A 63 -18.73 11.64 2.75
N LYS A 64 -18.35 12.65 1.97
CA LYS A 64 -19.11 13.90 1.84
C LYS A 64 -20.30 13.81 0.88
N ILE A 65 -20.16 13.07 -0.23
CA ILE A 65 -21.10 13.04 -1.37
C ILE A 65 -21.94 11.75 -1.40
N GLY A 66 -21.52 10.70 -0.68
CA GLY A 66 -22.09 9.35 -0.78
C GLY A 66 -21.30 8.51 -1.78
N ALA A 67 -20.84 7.33 -1.36
CA ALA A 67 -19.96 6.47 -2.16
C ALA A 67 -20.62 6.02 -3.48
N GLU A 68 -21.93 5.84 -3.50
CA GLU A 68 -22.75 5.50 -4.66
C GLU A 68 -22.79 6.60 -5.73
N ASN A 69 -22.48 7.84 -5.36
CA ASN A 69 -22.44 9.00 -6.25
C ASN A 69 -21.03 9.31 -6.75
N VAL A 70 -20.03 8.53 -6.33
CA VAL A 70 -18.62 8.77 -6.62
C VAL A 70 -18.05 7.63 -7.46
N THR A 71 -17.52 7.96 -8.63
CA THR A 71 -16.70 7.05 -9.43
C THR A 71 -15.24 7.47 -9.37
N TYR A 72 -14.32 6.54 -9.58
CA TYR A 72 -12.88 6.79 -9.52
C TYR A 72 -12.17 6.20 -10.73
N ALA A 73 -11.20 6.94 -11.25
CA ALA A 73 -10.19 6.44 -12.17
C ALA A 73 -8.84 7.08 -11.85
N VAL A 74 -7.74 6.31 -11.95
CA VAL A 74 -6.39 6.86 -11.76
C VAL A 74 -6.05 7.92 -12.81
N GLY A 75 -6.53 7.74 -14.04
CA GLY A 75 -6.32 8.65 -15.17
C GLY A 75 -4.90 8.55 -15.74
N SER A 76 -3.91 9.10 -15.04
CA SER A 76 -2.52 9.17 -15.50
C SER A 76 -1.53 8.77 -14.41
N THR A 77 -0.27 8.60 -14.81
CA THR A 77 0.89 8.63 -13.91
C THR A 77 1.12 10.02 -13.33
N ILE A 78 1.95 10.13 -12.28
CA ILE A 78 2.27 11.43 -11.67
C ILE A 78 3.23 12.25 -12.54
N ALA A 79 4.21 11.59 -13.17
CA ALA A 79 5.17 12.17 -14.10
C ALA A 79 5.86 11.06 -14.90
N GLY A 80 5.85 11.12 -16.24
CA GLY A 80 6.44 10.07 -17.08
C GLY A 80 5.86 8.70 -16.75
N ASP A 81 6.72 7.70 -16.53
CA ASP A 81 6.32 6.34 -16.12
C ASP A 81 6.30 6.14 -14.59
N ASN A 82 6.22 7.22 -13.81
CA ASN A 82 6.12 7.14 -12.36
C ASN A 82 4.67 6.89 -11.93
N TYR A 83 4.39 5.65 -11.57
CA TYR A 83 3.15 5.28 -10.88
C TYR A 83 3.38 5.50 -9.38
N SER A 84 2.43 6.13 -8.68
CA SER A 84 2.57 6.40 -7.24
C SER A 84 1.57 5.63 -6.40
N ASN A 85 0.56 4.99 -7.03
CA ASN A 85 -0.53 4.31 -6.34
C ASN A 85 -0.34 2.78 -6.32
N TYR A 86 0.91 2.32 -6.11
CA TYR A 86 1.17 0.91 -5.86
C TYR A 86 0.48 0.50 -4.57
N LYS A 87 -0.17 -0.66 -4.59
CA LYS A 87 -0.73 -1.31 -3.41
C LYS A 87 0.06 -2.59 -3.15
N PRO A 88 0.14 -3.04 -1.89
CA PRO A 88 0.63 -4.38 -1.61
C PRO A 88 -0.13 -5.42 -2.43
N VAL A 89 0.55 -6.50 -2.81
CA VAL A 89 -0.12 -7.65 -3.45
C VAL A 89 -1.18 -8.17 -2.48
N PRO A 90 -2.45 -8.29 -2.89
CA PRO A 90 -3.51 -8.70 -1.99
C PRO A 90 -3.29 -10.14 -1.54
N ALA A 91 -3.65 -10.45 -0.29
CA ALA A 91 -3.53 -11.80 0.28
C ALA A 91 -4.26 -12.87 -0.55
N SER A 92 -5.37 -12.50 -1.22
CA SER A 92 -6.12 -13.36 -2.13
C SER A 92 -5.33 -13.83 -3.36
N ALA A 93 -4.24 -13.14 -3.70
CA ALA A 93 -3.37 -13.47 -4.82
C ALA A 93 -2.07 -14.17 -4.38
N LEU A 94 -1.85 -14.39 -3.08
CA LEU A 94 -0.61 -14.95 -2.55
C LEU A 94 -0.81 -16.40 -2.13
N PHE A 95 0.01 -17.30 -2.69
CA PHE A 95 -0.07 -18.74 -2.46
C PHE A 95 1.33 -19.36 -2.31
N HIS A 96 1.39 -20.58 -1.82
CA HIS A 96 2.57 -21.44 -1.86
C HIS A 96 2.15 -22.89 -2.13
N GLU A 97 3.10 -23.71 -2.56
CA GLU A 97 2.88 -25.15 -2.70
C GLU A 97 3.07 -25.86 -1.35
N ASP A 98 2.08 -26.65 -0.95
CA ASP A 98 2.18 -27.57 0.18
C ASP A 98 3.07 -28.79 -0.14
N ALA A 99 3.20 -29.72 0.80
CA ALA A 99 4.05 -30.91 0.63
C ALA A 99 3.59 -31.85 -0.50
N ASP A 100 2.31 -31.77 -0.89
CA ASP A 100 1.70 -32.56 -1.95
C ASP A 100 1.69 -31.81 -3.30
N GLY A 101 2.22 -30.59 -3.35
CA GLY A 101 2.26 -29.73 -4.52
C GLY A 101 0.96 -28.96 -4.79
N ASN A 102 0.03 -28.92 -3.84
CA ASN A 102 -1.19 -28.12 -4.00
C ASN A 102 -0.93 -26.66 -3.64
N LEU A 103 -1.53 -25.74 -4.40
CA LEU A 103 -1.52 -24.32 -4.06
C LEU A 103 -2.46 -24.05 -2.88
N VAL A 104 -1.89 -23.50 -1.80
CA VAL A 104 -2.60 -23.10 -0.59
C VAL A 104 -2.30 -21.63 -0.26
N PRO A 105 -3.21 -20.90 0.43
CA PRO A 105 -3.04 -19.47 0.67
C PRO A 105 -1.81 -19.10 1.51
N GLY A 106 -1.25 -17.92 1.24
CA GLY A 106 -0.10 -17.34 1.93
C GLY A 106 1.24 -17.69 1.28
N VAL A 107 2.32 -17.09 1.74
CA VAL A 107 3.70 -17.31 1.26
C VAL A 107 4.58 -17.88 2.37
N LYS A 108 5.59 -18.68 2.02
CA LYS A 108 6.56 -19.20 2.98
C LYS A 108 7.56 -18.10 3.32
N ALA A 109 7.64 -17.72 4.58
CA ALA A 109 8.57 -16.72 5.07
C ALA A 109 9.65 -17.35 5.95
N ALA A 110 10.90 -16.90 5.79
CA ALA A 110 12.00 -17.27 6.66
C ALA A 110 12.71 -16.01 7.17
N TYR A 111 13.02 -15.96 8.46
CA TYR A 111 13.60 -14.79 9.14
C TYR A 111 14.97 -15.12 9.74
N TYR A 112 15.97 -14.30 9.41
CA TYR A 112 17.37 -14.50 9.78
C TYR A 112 17.84 -13.45 10.80
N PRO A 113 18.70 -13.79 11.77
CA PRO A 113 19.12 -12.88 12.84
C PRO A 113 20.26 -11.92 12.41
N ASN A 114 20.36 -11.64 11.12
CA ASN A 114 21.39 -10.79 10.49
C ASN A 114 20.82 -10.15 9.22
N LYS A 115 21.53 -9.18 8.63
CA LYS A 115 21.08 -8.44 7.42
C LYS A 115 21.40 -9.14 6.09
N THR A 116 22.14 -10.24 6.11
CA THR A 116 22.78 -10.82 4.92
C THR A 116 22.23 -12.18 4.53
N LEU A 117 21.12 -12.63 5.13
CA LEU A 117 20.50 -13.94 4.89
C LEU A 117 21.47 -15.11 5.18
N GLU A 118 22.42 -14.92 6.10
CA GLU A 118 23.42 -15.94 6.42
C GLU A 118 22.95 -16.92 7.50
N GLY A 119 23.34 -18.19 7.34
CA GLY A 119 23.06 -19.26 8.31
C GLY A 119 21.63 -19.79 8.25
N GLU A 120 21.20 -20.44 9.33
CA GLU A 120 19.85 -21.00 9.45
C GLU A 120 18.85 -19.92 9.89
N PRO A 121 17.61 -19.94 9.36
CA PRO A 121 16.56 -19.05 9.83
C PRO A 121 16.20 -19.32 11.30
N THR A 122 15.89 -18.25 12.02
CA THR A 122 15.43 -18.31 13.42
C THR A 122 13.92 -18.50 13.56
N LEU A 123 13.18 -18.22 12.49
CA LEU A 123 11.74 -18.39 12.41
C LEU A 123 11.36 -18.69 10.96
N GLU A 124 10.56 -19.72 10.76
CA GLU A 124 9.94 -20.05 9.48
C GLU A 124 8.42 -20.16 9.70
N GLN A 125 7.64 -19.51 8.87
CA GLN A 125 6.18 -19.52 8.96
C GLN A 125 5.51 -19.19 7.63
N VAL A 126 4.20 -19.44 7.53
CA VAL A 126 3.40 -18.97 6.42
C VAL A 126 2.84 -17.59 6.77
N GLU A 127 3.05 -16.63 5.89
CA GLU A 127 2.51 -15.27 5.98
C GLU A 127 1.38 -15.09 4.99
N GLU A 128 0.24 -14.56 5.43
CA GLU A 128 -0.89 -14.28 4.53
C GLU A 128 -0.61 -13.10 3.57
N LYS A 129 0.35 -12.24 3.92
CA LYS A 129 0.65 -10.99 3.19
C LYS A 129 2.12 -10.61 3.25
N ILE A 130 2.55 -9.80 2.28
CA ILE A 130 3.87 -9.16 2.26
C ILE A 130 3.67 -7.64 2.37
N ASP A 131 3.16 -7.20 3.53
CA ASP A 131 2.91 -5.79 3.87
C ASP A 131 3.18 -5.56 5.36
N PHE A 132 4.45 -5.38 5.68
CA PHE A 132 4.92 -5.31 7.06
C PHE A 132 5.45 -3.93 7.41
N TYR A 133 5.16 -3.53 8.65
CA TYR A 133 5.81 -2.43 9.33
C TYR A 133 6.31 -2.98 10.66
N TRP A 134 7.61 -3.16 10.79
CA TRP A 134 8.23 -3.79 11.95
C TRP A 134 8.64 -2.74 12.99
N ASP A 135 7.96 -2.74 14.12
CA ASP A 135 8.43 -2.05 15.33
C ASP A 135 9.42 -2.91 16.13
N ARG A 136 9.36 -4.22 15.94
CA ARG A 136 10.19 -5.24 16.59
C ARG A 136 10.52 -6.34 15.60
N THR A 137 11.65 -7.01 15.83
CA THR A 137 12.04 -8.17 15.04
C THR A 137 11.03 -9.31 15.20
N PRO A 138 10.61 -9.95 14.09
CA PRO A 138 9.67 -11.07 14.14
C PRO A 138 10.14 -12.26 14.97
N SER A 139 11.45 -12.57 14.92
CA SER A 139 12.00 -13.76 15.59
C SER A 139 12.28 -13.56 17.08
N THR A 140 12.91 -12.44 17.46
CA THR A 140 13.36 -12.20 18.85
C THR A 140 12.47 -11.24 19.63
N GLY A 141 11.61 -10.46 18.94
CA GLY A 141 10.85 -9.37 19.55
C GLY A 141 11.72 -8.19 20.05
N GLY A 142 13.00 -8.16 19.68
CA GLY A 142 13.95 -7.11 20.05
C GLY A 142 13.64 -5.78 19.38
N LEU A 143 14.08 -4.70 20.03
CA LEU A 143 13.95 -3.34 19.52
C LEU A 143 15.26 -2.96 18.83
N ASN A 144 15.20 -2.59 17.55
CA ASN A 144 16.36 -2.30 16.70
C ASN A 144 17.31 -3.48 16.45
N ASP A 145 16.83 -4.71 16.63
CA ASP A 145 17.58 -5.88 16.21
C ASP A 145 17.71 -5.88 14.68
N GLU A 146 18.87 -6.27 14.21
CA GLU A 146 19.12 -6.46 12.79
C GLU A 146 18.57 -7.80 12.34
N PHE A 147 17.83 -7.81 11.23
CA PHE A 147 17.32 -9.04 10.64
C PHE A 147 17.16 -8.88 9.12
N SER A 148 16.95 -10.01 8.46
CA SER A 148 16.57 -10.10 7.05
C SER A 148 15.52 -11.19 6.91
N ALA A 149 14.79 -11.17 5.80
CA ALA A 149 13.70 -12.11 5.57
C ALA A 149 13.60 -12.46 4.09
N THR A 150 13.13 -13.68 3.81
CA THR A 150 12.73 -14.13 2.47
C THR A 150 11.24 -14.42 2.47
N TRP A 151 10.62 -14.29 1.30
CA TRP A 151 9.28 -14.77 1.02
C TRP A 151 9.32 -15.56 -0.28
N ASP A 152 8.87 -16.81 -0.23
CA ASP A 152 8.79 -17.72 -1.35
C ASP A 152 7.32 -18.13 -1.57
N GLY A 153 6.89 -18.08 -2.83
CA GLY A 153 5.51 -18.42 -3.18
C GLY A 153 5.13 -18.06 -4.62
N VAL A 154 3.84 -18.12 -4.87
CA VAL A 154 3.20 -17.96 -6.17
C VAL A 154 2.22 -16.80 -6.09
N ILE A 155 2.32 -15.87 -7.04
CA ILE A 155 1.34 -14.81 -7.23
C ILE A 155 0.34 -15.28 -8.29
N VAL A 156 -0.94 -15.40 -7.93
CA VAL A 156 -2.02 -15.76 -8.85
C VAL A 156 -2.85 -14.51 -9.16
N PRO A 157 -2.76 -13.94 -10.37
CA PRO A 157 -3.53 -12.76 -10.75
C PRO A 157 -5.04 -13.03 -10.72
N GLU A 158 -5.82 -12.07 -10.20
CA GLU A 158 -7.29 -12.16 -10.19
C GLU A 158 -7.92 -11.89 -11.56
N ALA A 159 -7.16 -11.30 -12.48
CA ALA A 159 -7.60 -10.98 -13.84
C ALA A 159 -6.43 -11.06 -14.83
N ASP A 160 -6.76 -11.16 -16.12
CA ASP A 160 -5.76 -11.06 -17.19
C ASP A 160 -5.29 -9.61 -17.34
N GLY A 161 -3.98 -9.42 -17.55
CA GLY A 161 -3.44 -8.09 -17.82
C GLY A 161 -1.93 -7.97 -17.66
N VAL A 162 -1.46 -6.73 -17.82
CA VAL A 162 -0.07 -6.36 -17.55
C VAL A 162 0.04 -5.89 -16.11
N TYR A 163 0.86 -6.59 -15.33
CA TYR A 163 1.17 -6.25 -13.95
C TYR A 163 2.54 -5.61 -13.85
N ARG A 164 2.67 -4.62 -12.96
CA ARG A 164 3.94 -3.99 -12.65
C ARG A 164 4.21 -4.16 -11.17
N PHE A 165 5.33 -4.78 -10.86
CA PHE A 165 5.84 -4.91 -9.50
C PHE A 165 6.90 -3.84 -9.27
N GLN A 166 6.89 -3.25 -8.07
CA GLN A 166 7.94 -2.34 -7.64
C GLN A 166 8.40 -2.79 -6.26
N PRO A 167 9.57 -3.46 -6.14
CA PRO A 167 10.13 -3.77 -4.85
C PRO A 167 10.52 -2.48 -4.13
N SER A 168 10.59 -2.54 -2.81
CA SER A 168 11.17 -1.47 -2.01
C SER A 168 12.67 -1.35 -2.31
N ARG A 169 13.29 -0.21 -2.01
CA ARG A 169 14.75 -0.02 -2.16
C ARG A 169 15.62 -0.97 -1.32
N TRP A 170 15.01 -1.70 -0.38
CA TRP A 170 15.66 -2.58 0.57
C TRP A 170 15.38 -4.07 0.29
N SER A 171 14.69 -4.36 -0.80
CA SER A 171 14.27 -5.70 -1.17
C SER A 171 14.65 -5.97 -2.60
N GLU A 172 15.06 -7.20 -2.85
CA GLU A 172 15.19 -7.78 -4.18
C GLU A 172 13.97 -8.67 -4.43
N VAL A 173 13.54 -8.77 -5.68
CA VAL A 173 12.43 -9.64 -6.09
C VAL A 173 12.89 -10.41 -7.31
N GLU A 174 12.55 -11.69 -7.35
CA GLU A 174 12.74 -12.55 -8.50
C GLU A 174 11.38 -13.17 -8.83
N ILE A 175 10.96 -13.11 -10.09
CA ILE A 175 9.71 -13.69 -10.57
C ILE A 175 10.07 -14.66 -11.69
N ASN A 176 9.80 -15.96 -11.49
CA ASN A 176 10.08 -17.01 -12.48
C ASN A 176 11.54 -17.07 -12.97
N GLY A 177 12.52 -16.79 -12.11
CA GLY A 177 13.94 -16.79 -12.53
C GLY A 177 14.46 -15.43 -12.98
N GLU A 178 13.61 -14.40 -13.04
CA GLU A 178 13.96 -13.07 -13.55
C GLU A 178 13.89 -12.02 -12.45
N ALA A 179 14.96 -11.25 -12.28
CA ALA A 179 15.08 -10.16 -11.30
C ALA A 179 14.52 -8.82 -11.83
#